data_AF-A0A935TFJ3-F1
#
_entry.id   AF-A0A935TFJ3-F1
#
_cell.length_a   1.000
_cell.length_b   1.000
_cell.length_c   1.000
_cell.angle_alpha   90.00
_cell.angle_beta   90.00
_cell.angle_gamma   90.00
#
_symmetry.space_group_name_H-M   'P 1'
#
loop_
_entity.id
_entity.type
_entity.pdbx_description
1 polymer ?
#
loop_
_entity_poly.entity_id
_entity_poly.type
_entity_poly.pdbx_seq_one_letter_code
_entity_poly.pdbx_strand_id
1 'polypeptide(L)' 'MTHLKSFPFEKNRPSVIIADTIRGKGIKSIENKINKWFVENNDFEMIEYINELNITSEYEFEII' A
#
# COMPACT_ATOMS: atom_id res chain seq x y z
N MET A 1 -6.07 5.77 -16.67
CA MET A 1 -5.73 6.21 -15.30
C MET A 1 -5.79 7.73 -15.24
N THR A 2 -6.97 8.33 -15.00
CA THR A 2 -7.19 9.77 -15.25
C THR A 2 -8.17 10.45 -14.28
N HIS A 3 -8.69 9.76 -13.26
CA HIS A 3 -9.76 10.27 -12.41
C HIS A 3 -9.40 11.51 -11.57
N LEU A 4 -8.11 11.71 -11.28
CA LEU A 4 -7.68 12.91 -10.56
C LEU A 4 -7.66 14.16 -11.44
N LYS A 5 -7.59 14.03 -12.77
CA LYS A 5 -7.58 15.20 -13.68
C LYS A 5 -8.92 15.95 -13.70
N SER A 6 -10.02 15.30 -13.32
CA SER A 6 -11.36 15.90 -13.27
C SER A 6 -11.71 16.51 -11.90
N PHE A 7 -10.85 16.37 -10.89
CA PHE A 7 -11.13 16.94 -9.58
C PHE A 7 -10.88 18.47 -9.59
N PRO A 8 -11.79 19.29 -9.07
CA PRO A 8 -11.68 20.74 -9.12
C PRO A 8 -10.71 21.26 -8.04
N PHE A 9 -9.41 21.08 -8.27
CA PHE A 9 -8.40 21.64 -7.38
C PHE A 9 -8.46 23.18 -7.42
N GLU A 10 -8.67 23.80 -6.26
CA GLU A 10 -8.70 25.26 -6.11
C GLU A 10 -7.36 25.79 -5.58
N LYS A 11 -6.84 26.86 -6.19
CA LYS A 11 -5.61 27.52 -5.74
C LYS A 11 -5.83 28.09 -4.33
N ASN A 12 -4.84 27.92 -3.45
CA ASN A 12 -4.85 28.36 -2.04
C ASN A 12 -5.93 27.70 -1.16
N ARG A 13 -6.49 26.56 -1.58
CA ARG A 13 -7.43 25.77 -0.78
C ARG A 13 -6.94 24.32 -0.65
N PRO A 14 -6.98 23.72 0.56
CA PRO A 14 -6.60 22.33 0.71
C PRO A 14 -7.58 21.40 -0.02
N SER A 15 -7.04 20.33 -0.58
CA SER A 15 -7.81 19.22 -1.14
C SER A 15 -7.47 17.94 -0.38
N VAL A 16 -8.45 17.07 -0.18
CA VAL A 16 -8.27 15.78 0.49
C VAL A 16 -8.84 14.66 -0.38
N ILE A 17 -8.08 13.56 -0.49
CA ILE A 17 -8.56 12.31 -1.07
C ILE A 17 -8.79 11.35 0.10
N ILE A 18 -10.03 10.98 0.33
CA ILE A 18 -10.38 9.93 1.30
C ILE A 18 -10.46 8.63 0.51
N ALA A 19 -9.41 7.82 0.63
CA ALA A 19 -9.36 6.51 -0.01
C ALA A 19 -9.83 5.43 0.97
N ASP A 20 -10.76 4.59 0.52
CA ASP A 20 -11.08 3.35 1.22
C ASP A 20 -9.92 2.36 1.00
N THR A 21 -9.20 2.05 2.07
CA THR A 21 -7.96 1.27 2.02
C THR A 21 -8.02 0.10 2.98
N ILE A 22 -7.27 -0.95 2.66
CA ILE A 22 -7.11 -2.11 3.53
C ILE A 22 -5.69 -2.12 4.06
N ARG A 23 -5.52 -2.11 5.38
CA ARG A 23 -4.19 -2.18 5.99
C ARG A 23 -3.57 -3.55 5.78
N GLY A 24 -2.30 -3.59 5.35
CA GLY A 24 -1.62 -4.83 4.99
C GLY A 24 -2.03 -5.37 3.61
N LYS A 25 -2.68 -4.56 2.77
CA LYS A 25 -3.10 -4.98 1.41
C LYS A 25 -1.90 -5.52 0.62
N GLY A 26 -2.07 -6.71 0.05
CA GLY A 26 -1.03 -7.38 -0.74
C GLY A 26 -0.31 -8.51 0.00
N ILE A 27 -0.38 -8.54 1.34
CA ILE A 27 0.12 -9.64 2.17
C ILE A 27 -1.09 -10.23 2.89
N LYS A 28 -1.61 -11.37 2.40
CA LYS A 28 -2.86 -11.97 2.88
C LYS A 28 -2.81 -12.33 4.37
N SER A 29 -1.64 -12.72 4.89
CA SER A 29 -1.48 -13.10 6.30
C SER A 29 -1.67 -11.93 7.28
N ILE A 30 -1.51 -10.68 6.82
CA ILE A 30 -1.65 -9.48 7.67
C ILE A 30 -2.76 -8.52 7.22
N GLU A 31 -3.44 -8.83 6.12
CA GLU A 31 -4.53 -8.00 5.59
C GLU A 31 -5.66 -7.85 6.62
N ASN A 32 -5.94 -6.61 7.01
CA ASN A 32 -6.94 -6.25 8.02
C ASN A 32 -6.74 -6.91 9.41
N LYS A 33 -5.48 -7.19 9.80
CA LYS A 33 -5.15 -7.80 11.10
C LYS A 33 -4.62 -6.77 12.10
N ILE A 34 -5.44 -6.38 13.08
CA ILE A 34 -5.07 -5.35 14.08
C ILE A 34 -3.86 -5.73 14.95
N ASN A 35 -3.69 -7.01 15.27
CA ASN A 35 -2.56 -7.53 16.04
C ASN A 35 -1.23 -7.51 15.27
N LYS A 36 -1.27 -7.19 13.97
CA LYS A 36 -0.10 -6.97 13.13
C LYS A 36 0.17 -5.49 12.91
N TRP A 37 -0.54 -4.61 13.61
CA TRP A 37 -0.28 -3.17 13.55
C TRP A 37 0.81 -2.82 14.56
N PHE A 38 1.92 -2.27 14.06
CA PHE A 38 3.01 -1.74 14.89
C PHE A 38 3.66 -2.78 15.81
N VAL A 39 4.02 -3.94 15.23
CA VAL A 39 4.75 -5.01 15.92
C VAL A 39 6.10 -5.24 15.26
N GLU A 40 7.10 -5.64 16.05
CA GLU A 40 8.34 -6.20 15.50
C GLU A 40 8.01 -7.55 14.85
N ASN A 41 8.48 -7.75 13.61
CA ASN A 41 8.39 -9.04 12.94
C ASN A 41 9.75 -9.71 13.03
N ASN A 42 9.74 -11.02 13.22
CA ASN A 42 10.97 -11.79 13.15
C ASN A 42 11.35 -12.10 11.68
N ASP A 43 12.59 -12.56 11.47
CA ASP A 43 13.13 -12.83 10.14
C ASP A 43 12.28 -13.84 9.34
N PHE A 44 11.69 -14.82 10.02
CA PHE A 44 10.86 -15.84 9.37
C PHE A 44 9.56 -15.23 8.83
N GLU A 45 8.86 -14.43 9.63
CA GLU A 45 7.64 -13.73 9.20
C GLU A 45 7.92 -12.78 8.03
N MET A 46 9.09 -12.10 8.03
CA MET A 46 9.47 -11.21 6.94
C MET A 46 9.69 -11.96 5.62
N ILE A 47 10.31 -13.14 5.66
CA ILE A 47 10.48 -13.99 4.47
C ILE A 47 9.11 -14.44 3.93
N GLU A 48 8.17 -14.82 4.80
CA GLU A 48 6.81 -15.19 4.39
C GLU A 48 6.09 -14.02 3.73
N TYR A 49 6.18 -12.80 4.28
CA TYR A 49 5.55 -11.62 3.70
C TYR A 49 6.09 -11.28 2.32
N ILE A 50 7.41 -11.40 2.12
CA ILE A 50 8.04 -11.20 0.81
C ILE A 50 7.54 -12.23 -0.20
N ASN A 51 7.44 -13.51 0.20
CA ASN A 51 6.90 -14.56 -0.67
C ASN A 51 5.43 -14.29 -1.03
N GLU A 52 4.62 -13.84 -0.07
CA GLU A 52 3.21 -13.49 -0.31
C GLU A 52 3.01 -12.33 -1.27
N LEU A 53 3.91 -11.34 -1.25
CA LEU A 53 3.88 -10.22 -2.19
C LEU A 53 4.16 -10.66 -3.64
N ASN A 54 4.56 -11.92 -3.87
CA ASN A 54 4.93 -12.46 -5.19
C ASN A 54 5.88 -11.52 -5.95
N ILE A 55 6.83 -10.89 -5.24
CA ILE A 55 7.88 -10.08 -5.87
C ILE A 55 8.88 -11.06 -6.49
N THR A 56 8.49 -11.68 -7.60
CA THR A 56 9.46 -12.12 -8.61
C THR A 56 10.07 -10.85 -9.19
N SER A 57 11.39 -10.82 -9.30
CA SER A 57 12.27 -9.68 -9.57
C SER A 57 12.11 -9.01 -10.95
N GLU A 58 10.88 -8.80 -11.44
CA GLU A 58 10.56 -8.21 -12.75
C GLU A 58 9.60 -7.02 -12.65
N TYR A 59 9.66 -6.24 -11.57
CA TYR A 59 9.00 -4.95 -11.53
C TYR A 59 10.02 -3.84 -11.76
N GLU A 60 10.09 -3.33 -13.00
CA GLU A 60 10.74 -2.06 -13.31
C GLU A 60 9.97 -0.94 -12.60
N PHE A 61 10.63 -0.30 -11.63
CA PHE A 61 10.15 0.96 -11.11
C PHE A 61 10.43 2.05 -12.14
N GLU A 62 9.44 2.39 -12.96
CA GLU A 62 9.44 3.66 -13.68
C GLU A 62 9.32 4.80 -12.65
N ILE A 63 10.45 5.41 -12.29
CA ILE A 63 10.47 6.67 -11.57
C ILE A 63 10.06 7.75 -12.57
N ILE A 64 8.84 8.27 -12.42
CA ILE A 64 8.32 9.46 -13.08
C ILE A 64 8.97 10.71 -12.47
#